data_AF-F4KDF5-F1
#
_entry.id   AF-F4KDF5-F1
#
_cell.length_a   1.000
_cell.length_b   1.000
_cell.length_c   1.000
_cell.angle_alpha   90.00
_cell.angle_beta   90.00
_cell.angle_gamma   90.00
#
_symmetry.space_group_name_H-M   'P 1'
#
loop_
_entity.id
_entity.type
_entity.pdbx_description
1 polymer ?
#
loop_
_entity_poly.entity_id
_entity_poly.type
_entity_poly.pdbx_seq_one_letter_code
_entity_poly.pdbx_strand_id
1 'polypeptide(L)'
;MSSSVAEANHTEKEESLRLAIAVSLLRSKFQNHQSSSSTSRCYVSSESDALRWKQKAKERKKEIIRLQEDLKDAESSFHRDLFPANASCKCYFFDNLGVFSGRRIGEASESRFNDVLRRRFLRLARRRSRRKLTRSSQRLQPSEPDYEEEAEHLRISIDFLLELSEADSNDSNFSNWSHQAVDFIFASLKKLISMGRNLESVEESISFMITQLITRMCTPVKGNEVKQLETSVGFYVQHLIRKLGSEPFIGQRAIFAISQRISILAENLLFMDPFDESFPEMDECMFILIQLIEFLICDYLLPWANEAFDNVMFEEWIASVVHARKAVKALEERNGLYLLYMDRVTGELAKRVGQITSFREVEPAILDKILAYQEIE
;
A
#
# COMPACT_ATOMS: atom_id res chain seq x y z
N MET A 1 21.90 27.15 -35.64
CA MET A 1 20.77 26.34 -35.15
C MET A 1 20.35 26.63 -33.71
N SER A 2 21.04 27.48 -32.95
CA SER A 2 20.68 27.81 -31.56
C SER A 2 19.58 28.88 -31.41
N SER A 3 19.28 29.65 -32.46
CA SER A 3 18.25 30.72 -32.41
C SER A 3 16.82 30.18 -32.35
N SER A 4 16.53 29.08 -33.07
CA SER A 4 15.16 28.54 -33.16
C SER A 4 14.71 27.82 -31.88
N VAL A 5 15.64 27.28 -31.10
CA VAL A 5 15.33 26.61 -29.83
C VAL A 5 14.98 27.63 -28.74
N ALA A 6 15.61 28.80 -28.76
CA ALA A 6 15.29 29.88 -27.82
C ALA A 6 13.89 30.48 -28.09
N GLU A 7 13.53 30.67 -29.36
CA GLU A 7 12.18 31.12 -29.74
C GLU A 7 11.09 30.10 -29.36
N ALA A 8 11.32 28.81 -29.61
CA ALA A 8 10.36 27.76 -29.26
C ALA A 8 10.07 27.70 -27.73
N ASN A 9 11.12 27.80 -26.91
CA ASN A 9 10.98 27.86 -25.45
C ASN A 9 10.25 29.12 -24.97
N HIS A 10 10.42 30.24 -25.68
CA HIS A 10 9.76 31.49 -25.33
C HIS A 10 8.26 31.44 -25.65
N THR A 11 7.88 30.82 -26.77
CA THR A 11 6.48 30.62 -27.15
C THR A 11 5.76 29.66 -26.20
N GLU A 12 6.41 28.57 -25.79
CA GLU A 12 5.80 27.57 -24.88
C GLU A 12 5.56 28.15 -23.47
N LYS A 13 6.47 29.00 -22.99
CA LYS A 13 6.27 29.79 -21.75
C LYS A 13 5.15 30.80 -21.87
N GLU A 14 5.02 31.47 -23.01
CA GLU A 14 3.96 32.44 -23.24
C GLU A 14 2.58 31.77 -23.30
N GLU A 15 2.46 30.61 -23.94
CA GLU A 15 1.24 29.81 -23.98
C GLU A 15 0.86 29.28 -22.60
N SER A 16 1.83 28.76 -21.83
CA SER A 16 1.62 28.31 -20.45
C SER A 16 1.12 29.44 -19.56
N LEU A 17 1.70 30.65 -19.70
CA LEU A 17 1.26 31.84 -18.99
C LEU A 17 -0.17 32.25 -19.38
N ARG A 18 -0.49 32.24 -20.69
CA ARG A 18 -1.85 32.55 -21.18
C ARG A 18 -2.88 31.57 -20.63
N LEU A 19 -2.56 30.28 -20.58
CA LEU A 19 -3.44 29.25 -20.01
C LEU A 19 -3.64 29.45 -18.50
N ALA A 20 -2.56 29.70 -17.74
CA ALA A 20 -2.65 29.98 -16.31
C ALA A 20 -3.50 31.23 -16.02
N ILE A 21 -3.36 32.28 -16.81
CA ILE A 21 -4.20 33.49 -16.73
C ILE A 21 -5.67 33.15 -17.05
N ALA A 22 -5.95 32.37 -18.09
CA ALA A 22 -7.31 31.98 -18.46
C ALA A 22 -8.00 31.17 -17.36
N VAL A 23 -7.32 30.19 -16.76
CA VAL A 23 -7.83 29.39 -15.63
C VAL A 23 -8.09 30.28 -14.40
N SER A 24 -7.20 31.23 -14.13
CA SER A 24 -7.33 32.17 -13.00
C SER A 24 -8.51 33.12 -13.20
N LEU A 25 -8.71 33.63 -14.42
CA LEU A 25 -9.87 34.45 -14.78
C LEU A 25 -11.18 33.66 -14.67
N LEU A 26 -11.20 32.39 -15.10
CA LEU A 26 -12.36 31.51 -14.94
C LEU A 26 -12.70 31.30 -13.46
N ARG A 27 -11.73 30.95 -12.62
CA ARG A 27 -11.94 30.80 -11.16
C ARG A 27 -12.43 32.10 -10.51
N SER A 28 -11.84 33.24 -10.88
CA SER A 28 -12.29 34.55 -10.43
C SER A 28 -13.75 34.83 -10.83
N LYS A 29 -14.16 34.40 -12.03
CA LYS A 29 -15.53 34.61 -12.50
C LYS A 29 -16.52 33.74 -11.71
N PHE A 30 -16.16 32.50 -11.42
CA PHE A 30 -16.96 31.60 -10.58
C PHE A 30 -17.09 32.10 -9.12
N GLN A 31 -16.00 32.59 -8.52
CA GLN A 31 -16.06 33.16 -7.16
C GLN A 31 -16.90 34.45 -7.11
N ASN A 32 -16.75 35.35 -8.08
CA ASN A 32 -17.55 36.59 -8.10
C ASN A 32 -19.04 36.33 -8.40
N HIS A 33 -19.38 35.27 -9.14
CA HIS A 33 -20.79 34.88 -9.35
C HIS A 33 -21.45 34.32 -8.09
N GLN A 34 -20.70 33.78 -7.12
CA GLN A 34 -21.26 33.30 -5.85
C GLN A 34 -21.40 34.42 -4.80
N SER A 35 -20.71 35.54 -4.94
CA SER A 35 -20.72 36.64 -3.96
C SER A 35 -21.56 37.86 -4.38
N SER A 36 -22.17 37.86 -5.58
CA SER A 36 -22.83 39.05 -6.15
C SER A 36 -24.35 38.87 -6.29
N SER A 37 -25.02 38.58 -5.18
CA SER A 37 -26.50 38.61 -5.10
C SER A 37 -26.99 39.56 -4.01
N SER A 38 -26.43 40.77 -3.91
CA SER A 38 -27.03 41.86 -3.13
C SER A 38 -26.47 43.22 -3.55
N THR A 39 -27.38 44.20 -3.65
CA THR A 39 -27.12 45.63 -3.47
C THR A 39 -26.86 46.50 -4.71
N SER A 40 -27.99 47.00 -5.23
CA SER A 40 -28.31 48.43 -5.42
C SER A 40 -27.47 49.26 -6.39
N ARG A 41 -28.13 49.62 -7.51
CA ARG A 41 -27.76 50.69 -8.44
C ARG A 41 -27.68 52.03 -7.69
N CYS A 42 -26.53 52.68 -7.73
CA CYS A 42 -26.47 54.12 -7.55
C CYS A 42 -25.36 54.69 -8.44
N TYR A 43 -25.68 55.79 -9.13
CA TYR A 43 -24.86 56.46 -10.13
C TYR A 43 -23.50 56.87 -9.55
N VAL A 44 -22.41 56.25 -10.04
CA VAL A 44 -21.04 56.58 -9.62
C VAL A 44 -20.40 57.48 -10.67
N SER A 45 -19.96 58.66 -10.23
CA SER A 45 -19.22 59.66 -10.99
C SER A 45 -18.00 59.04 -11.71
N SER A 46 -17.78 59.43 -12.97
CA SER A 46 -16.67 58.98 -13.85
C SER A 46 -15.28 59.07 -13.19
N GLU A 47 -15.08 60.02 -12.27
CA GLU A 47 -13.81 60.22 -11.56
C GLU A 47 -13.56 59.15 -10.47
N SER A 48 -14.64 58.63 -9.86
CA SER A 48 -14.58 57.50 -8.91
C SER A 48 -14.29 56.19 -9.62
N ASP A 49 -14.82 56.00 -10.83
CA ASP A 49 -14.50 54.84 -11.65
C ASP A 49 -13.02 54.81 -12.03
N ALA A 50 -12.44 55.96 -12.43
CA ALA A 50 -11.02 56.05 -12.74
C ALA A 50 -10.13 55.64 -11.55
N LEU A 51 -10.46 56.08 -10.33
CA LEU A 51 -9.75 55.67 -9.11
C LEU A 51 -9.95 54.19 -8.79
N ARG A 52 -11.17 53.66 -8.94
CA ARG A 52 -11.46 52.23 -8.74
C ARG A 52 -10.69 51.35 -9.71
N TRP A 53 -10.63 51.71 -10.99
CA TRP A 53 -9.86 50.98 -11.99
C TRP A 53 -8.36 51.06 -11.72
N LYS A 54 -7.85 52.22 -11.25
CA LYS A 54 -6.45 52.37 -10.84
C LYS A 54 -6.09 51.46 -9.67
N GLN A 55 -6.98 51.31 -8.68
CA GLN A 55 -6.77 50.42 -7.55
C GLN A 55 -6.84 48.95 -7.96
N LYS A 56 -7.85 48.57 -8.76
CA LYS A 56 -8.00 47.21 -9.30
C LYS A 56 -6.82 46.80 -10.18
N ALA A 57 -6.28 47.72 -10.98
CA ALA A 57 -5.06 47.48 -11.77
C ALA A 57 -3.83 47.25 -10.89
N LYS A 58 -3.71 47.97 -9.77
CA LYS A 58 -2.62 47.79 -8.80
C LYS A 58 -2.71 46.44 -8.09
N GLU A 59 -3.91 46.00 -7.71
CA GLU A 59 -4.15 44.67 -7.13
C GLU A 59 -3.85 43.56 -8.14
N ARG A 60 -4.35 43.68 -9.36
CA ARG A 60 -4.06 42.72 -10.45
C ARG A 60 -2.57 42.63 -10.77
N LYS A 61 -1.84 43.75 -10.75
CA LYS A 61 -0.38 43.74 -10.95
C LYS A 61 0.34 42.99 -9.82
N LYS A 62 -0.05 43.19 -8.56
CA LYS A 62 0.50 42.44 -7.42
C LYS A 62 0.19 40.94 -7.52
N GLU A 63 -1.03 40.61 -7.92
CA GLU A 63 -1.46 39.22 -8.10
C GLU A 63 -0.70 38.54 -9.24
N ILE A 64 -0.47 39.24 -10.37
CA ILE A 64 0.36 38.73 -11.47
C ILE A 64 1.80 38.48 -11.02
N ILE A 65 2.41 39.40 -10.26
CA ILE A 65 3.78 39.22 -9.75
C ILE A 65 3.84 38.00 -8.82
N ARG A 66 2.87 37.86 -7.91
CA ARG A 66 2.76 36.68 -7.04
C ARG A 66 2.58 35.39 -7.84
N LEU A 67 1.71 35.39 -8.85
CA LEU A 67 1.50 34.23 -9.72
C LEU A 67 2.75 33.91 -10.55
N GLN A 68 3.53 34.91 -10.97
CA GLN A 68 4.81 34.71 -11.65
C GLN A 68 5.87 34.09 -10.72
N GLU A 69 5.91 34.50 -9.45
CA GLU A 69 6.75 33.87 -8.42
C GLU A 69 6.31 32.43 -8.16
N ASP A 70 5.02 32.19 -7.95
CA ASP A 70 4.46 30.84 -7.78
C ASP A 70 4.74 29.94 -9.01
N LEU A 71 4.67 30.51 -10.22
CA LEU A 71 4.95 29.79 -11.47
C LEU A 71 6.45 29.54 -11.64
N LYS A 72 7.33 30.45 -11.20
CA LYS A 72 8.78 30.25 -11.16
C LYS A 72 9.18 29.20 -10.11
N ASP A 73 8.52 29.17 -8.96
CA ASP A 73 8.70 28.15 -7.93
C ASP A 73 8.19 26.78 -8.42
N ALA A 74 7.07 26.77 -9.15
CA ALA A 74 6.57 25.56 -9.82
C ALA A 74 7.55 25.10 -10.92
N GLU A 75 8.00 25.97 -11.82
CA GLU A 75 8.96 25.64 -12.89
C GLU A 75 10.34 25.21 -12.35
N SER A 76 10.81 25.83 -11.27
CA SER A 76 12.05 25.41 -10.60
C SER A 76 11.88 24.07 -9.87
N SER A 77 10.66 23.73 -9.47
CA SER A 77 10.30 22.36 -9.05
C SER A 77 10.11 21.39 -10.21
N PHE A 78 9.90 21.86 -11.45
CA PHE A 78 9.86 21.02 -12.66
C PHE A 78 11.27 20.68 -13.17
N HIS A 79 12.26 21.56 -12.97
CA HIS A 79 13.67 21.32 -13.36
C HIS A 79 14.54 20.68 -12.27
N ARG A 80 14.04 20.58 -11.04
CA ARG A 80 14.50 19.55 -10.12
C ARG A 80 13.63 18.36 -10.42
N ASP A 81 14.13 17.41 -11.21
CA ASP A 81 13.36 16.27 -11.65
C ASP A 81 12.46 15.76 -10.50
N LEU A 82 11.15 15.96 -10.62
CA LEU A 82 10.14 15.48 -9.65
C LEU A 82 10.11 13.94 -9.57
N PHE A 83 10.99 13.32 -10.34
CA PHE A 83 11.45 11.96 -10.32
C PHE A 83 12.98 12.02 -10.36
N PRO A 84 13.77 11.36 -9.51
CA PRO A 84 15.13 11.01 -9.96
C PRO A 84 14.99 10.32 -11.33
N ALA A 85 15.95 10.45 -12.24
CA ALA A 85 15.90 10.10 -13.68
C ALA A 85 15.62 8.61 -14.01
N ASN A 86 14.54 8.04 -13.46
CA ASN A 86 14.39 6.74 -12.79
C ASN A 86 14.18 6.95 -11.27
N ALA A 87 12.93 6.96 -10.81
CA ALA A 87 12.66 6.53 -9.43
C ALA A 87 12.93 5.02 -9.33
N SER A 88 14.11 4.58 -9.75
CA SER A 88 14.75 3.36 -9.28
C SER A 88 14.96 3.62 -7.80
N CYS A 89 13.95 3.29 -7.00
CA CYS A 89 14.24 2.93 -5.65
C CYS A 89 15.27 1.80 -5.79
N LYS A 90 16.53 2.05 -5.43
CA LYS A 90 17.52 0.98 -5.19
C LYS A 90 17.13 0.24 -3.89
N CYS A 91 15.83 0.06 -3.67
CA CYS A 91 15.34 -0.72 -2.57
C CYS A 91 15.39 -2.16 -2.99
N TYR A 92 16.11 -2.87 -2.17
CA TYR A 92 16.11 -4.30 -1.97
C TYR A 92 14.74 -4.77 -1.43
N PHE A 93 13.64 -4.15 -1.88
CA PHE A 93 12.29 -4.38 -1.36
C PHE A 93 11.89 -5.83 -1.54
N PHE A 94 12.19 -6.38 -2.72
CA PHE A 94 12.08 -7.79 -3.07
C PHE A 94 13.41 -8.56 -2.96
N ASP A 95 14.47 -7.98 -2.38
CA ASP A 95 15.65 -8.78 -2.08
C ASP A 95 15.31 -9.79 -0.98
N ASN A 96 15.89 -10.98 -1.11
CA ASN A 96 15.57 -12.17 -0.31
C ASN A 96 14.18 -12.77 -0.58
N LEU A 97 13.58 -12.51 -1.75
CA LEU A 97 12.43 -13.27 -2.26
C LEU A 97 12.71 -14.78 -2.14
N GLY A 98 12.07 -15.47 -1.19
CA GLY A 98 12.18 -16.92 -1.01
C GLY A 98 13.57 -17.48 -0.66
N VAL A 99 14.64 -16.67 -0.65
CA VAL A 99 16.02 -17.15 -0.49
C VAL A 99 16.74 -16.46 0.67
N PHE A 100 17.33 -17.27 1.56
CA PHE A 100 18.62 -16.91 2.16
C PHE A 100 19.66 -16.85 1.02
N SER A 101 19.75 -15.70 0.33
CA SER A 101 20.67 -15.37 -0.78
C SER A 101 20.22 -15.53 -2.26
N GLY A 102 19.89 -14.39 -2.90
CA GLY A 102 20.49 -13.91 -4.15
C GLY A 102 20.21 -14.56 -5.52
N ARG A 103 19.31 -13.95 -6.32
CA ARG A 103 19.61 -13.46 -7.70
C ARG A 103 18.50 -12.56 -8.26
N ARG A 104 18.90 -11.65 -9.17
CA ARG A 104 18.11 -10.54 -9.74
C ARG A 104 17.35 -10.96 -11.01
N ILE A 105 16.11 -10.49 -11.15
CA ILE A 105 15.22 -10.65 -12.32
C ILE A 105 15.55 -9.62 -13.42
N GLY A 106 15.46 -10.05 -14.69
CA GLY A 106 15.72 -9.28 -15.92
C GLY A 106 14.45 -8.71 -16.60
N GLU A 107 14.66 -7.97 -17.70
CA GLU A 107 13.79 -6.95 -18.31
C GLU A 107 12.40 -7.38 -18.85
N ALA A 108 11.46 -6.42 -18.74
CA ALA A 108 10.03 -6.48 -18.99
C ALA A 108 9.59 -6.29 -20.44
N SER A 109 8.54 -7.01 -20.84
CA SER A 109 7.57 -6.59 -21.86
C SER A 109 6.41 -5.80 -21.20
N GLU A 110 5.93 -4.72 -21.84
CA GLU A 110 4.87 -3.85 -21.32
C GLU A 110 3.49 -4.54 -21.25
N SER A 111 3.07 -4.98 -20.05
CA SER A 111 1.65 -5.28 -19.77
C SER A 111 0.93 -3.98 -19.38
N ARG A 112 -0.27 -3.77 -19.94
CA ARG A 112 -1.00 -2.50 -19.89
C ARG A 112 -1.74 -2.35 -18.54
N PHE A 113 -1.07 -1.76 -17.56
CA PHE A 113 -1.65 -1.35 -16.26
C PHE A 113 -2.87 -0.43 -16.43
N ASN A 114 -3.88 -0.49 -15.53
CA ASN A 114 -5.05 0.39 -15.56
C ASN A 114 -4.65 1.83 -15.20
N ASP A 115 -4.55 2.64 -16.25
CA ASP A 115 -4.11 4.03 -16.18
C ASP A 115 -4.97 4.88 -15.20
N VAL A 116 -6.22 4.50 -14.92
CA VAL A 116 -7.09 5.24 -13.99
C VAL A 116 -6.63 5.11 -12.54
N LEU A 117 -6.38 3.89 -12.08
CA LEU A 117 -5.93 3.60 -10.73
C LEU A 117 -4.49 4.10 -10.53
N ARG A 118 -3.62 3.95 -11.55
CA ARG A 118 -2.30 4.57 -11.57
C ARG A 118 -2.39 6.08 -11.39
N ARG A 119 -3.24 6.76 -12.16
CA ARG A 119 -3.43 8.21 -12.03
C ARG A 119 -4.03 8.60 -10.68
N ARG A 120 -4.89 7.78 -10.07
CA ARG A 120 -5.44 8.03 -8.74
C ARG A 120 -4.35 7.91 -7.67
N PHE A 121 -3.57 6.83 -7.71
CA PHE A 121 -2.42 6.63 -6.83
C PHE A 121 -1.36 7.72 -7.01
N LEU A 122 -1.02 8.08 -8.25
CA LEU A 122 -0.07 9.17 -8.53
C LEU A 122 -0.59 10.54 -8.05
N ARG A 123 -1.90 10.79 -8.14
CA ARG A 123 -2.51 11.99 -7.55
C ARG A 123 -2.37 12.00 -6.02
N LEU A 124 -2.58 10.84 -5.38
CA LEU A 124 -2.35 10.66 -3.95
C LEU A 124 -0.88 10.91 -3.57
N ALA A 125 0.05 10.31 -4.30
CA ALA A 125 1.49 10.48 -4.08
C ALA A 125 1.95 11.94 -4.21
N ARG A 126 1.47 12.63 -5.24
CA ARG A 126 1.71 14.07 -5.43
C ARG A 126 1.14 14.90 -4.29
N ARG A 127 -0.07 14.60 -3.80
CA ARG A 127 -0.69 15.32 -2.67
C ARG A 127 0.12 15.14 -1.39
N ARG A 128 0.56 13.92 -1.06
CA ARG A 128 1.38 13.65 0.13
C ARG A 128 2.77 14.29 0.03
N SER A 129 3.41 14.27 -1.13
CA SER A 129 4.71 14.92 -1.35
C SER A 129 4.63 16.44 -1.14
N ARG A 130 3.57 17.09 -1.67
CA ARG A 130 3.35 18.53 -1.45
C ARG A 130 3.18 18.89 0.03
N ARG A 131 2.49 18.07 0.82
CA ARG A 131 2.37 18.27 2.28
C ARG A 131 3.71 18.16 3.02
N LYS A 132 4.67 17.39 2.49
CA LYS A 132 6.03 17.29 3.06
C LYS A 132 6.87 18.54 2.78
N LEU A 133 6.78 19.14 1.59
CA LEU A 133 7.56 20.34 1.23
C LEU A 133 7.06 21.63 1.90
N THR A 134 5.75 21.78 2.11
CA THR A 134 5.19 22.99 2.73
C THR A 134 5.51 23.13 4.23
N ARG A 135 6.10 22.11 4.88
CA ARG A 135 6.48 22.19 6.31
C ARG A 135 7.66 23.13 6.62
N SER A 136 8.36 23.68 5.63
CA SER A 136 9.55 24.52 5.87
C SER A 136 9.31 26.04 5.88
N SER A 137 8.13 26.53 5.48
CA SER A 137 7.83 27.98 5.45
C SER A 137 6.52 28.31 6.16
N GLN A 138 6.68 28.82 7.38
CA GLN A 138 5.83 29.81 8.08
C GLN A 138 4.29 29.71 7.99
N ARG A 139 3.68 29.41 9.16
CA ARG A 139 2.43 30.03 9.69
C ARG A 139 1.06 29.70 9.08
N LEU A 140 0.80 28.46 8.70
CA LEU A 140 -0.59 27.95 8.68
C LEU A 140 -0.64 26.68 9.52
N GLN A 141 -1.44 26.69 10.59
CA GLN A 141 -1.72 25.47 11.34
C GLN A 141 -2.16 24.38 10.35
N PRO A 142 -1.52 23.21 10.32
CA PRO A 142 -2.00 22.13 9.50
C PRO A 142 -3.33 21.67 10.09
N SER A 143 -4.43 21.82 9.36
CA SER A 143 -5.64 21.06 9.66
C SER A 143 -5.23 19.58 9.67
N GLU A 144 -5.40 18.91 10.82
CA GLU A 144 -5.22 17.46 10.89
C GLU A 144 -5.97 16.81 9.74
N PRO A 145 -5.37 15.81 9.08
CA PRO A 145 -6.02 15.18 7.96
C PRO A 145 -7.35 14.60 8.44
N ASP A 146 -8.41 14.86 7.69
CA ASP A 146 -9.73 14.33 8.00
C ASP A 146 -9.68 12.79 7.96
N TYR A 147 -10.42 12.15 8.87
CA TYR A 147 -10.52 10.69 8.92
C TYR A 147 -10.92 10.13 7.56
N GLU A 148 -11.92 10.75 6.93
CA GLU A 148 -12.40 10.36 5.59
C GLU A 148 -11.29 10.45 4.54
N GLU A 149 -10.41 11.45 4.64
CA GLU A 149 -9.31 11.62 3.70
C GLU A 149 -8.26 10.51 3.85
N GLU A 150 -7.85 10.16 5.07
CA GLU A 150 -6.88 9.08 5.26
C GLU A 150 -7.47 7.68 5.03
N ALA A 151 -8.75 7.48 5.31
CA ALA A 151 -9.47 6.24 5.00
C ALA A 151 -9.54 6.03 3.47
N GLU A 152 -9.83 7.09 2.73
CA GLU A 152 -9.80 7.08 1.28
C GLU A 152 -8.37 6.86 0.73
N HIS A 153 -7.36 7.46 1.35
CA HIS A 153 -5.96 7.20 0.99
C HIS A 153 -5.55 5.74 1.20
N LEU A 154 -5.99 5.13 2.30
CA LEU A 154 -5.78 3.72 2.58
C LEU A 154 -6.39 2.86 1.47
N ARG A 155 -7.68 3.06 1.18
CA ARG A 155 -8.40 2.33 0.13
C ARG A 155 -7.75 2.46 -1.24
N ILE A 156 -7.38 3.68 -1.67
CA ILE A 156 -6.69 3.91 -2.95
C ILE A 156 -5.38 3.13 -3.04
N SER A 157 -4.63 3.09 -1.94
CA SER A 157 -3.33 2.42 -1.90
C SER A 157 -3.50 0.89 -1.92
N ILE A 158 -4.52 0.37 -1.22
CA ILE A 158 -4.94 -1.03 -1.27
C ILE A 158 -5.34 -1.41 -2.70
N ASP A 159 -6.29 -0.69 -3.30
CA ASP A 159 -6.78 -0.95 -4.67
C ASP A 159 -5.62 -0.99 -5.67
N PHE A 160 -4.69 -0.04 -5.56
CA PHE A 160 -3.50 0.03 -6.41
C PHE A 160 -2.55 -1.15 -6.20
N LEU A 161 -2.28 -1.55 -4.95
CA LEU A 161 -1.44 -2.72 -4.68
C LEU A 161 -2.08 -4.02 -5.18
N LEU A 162 -3.39 -4.16 -5.01
CA LEU A 162 -4.15 -5.31 -5.48
C LEU A 162 -4.11 -5.41 -7.02
N GLU A 163 -4.25 -4.30 -7.73
CA GLU A 163 -4.12 -4.29 -9.19
C GLU A 163 -2.68 -4.61 -9.65
N LEU A 164 -1.66 -4.07 -8.96
CA LEU A 164 -0.27 -4.43 -9.23
C LEU A 164 -0.03 -5.93 -9.12
N SER A 165 -0.70 -6.60 -8.17
CA SER A 165 -0.60 -8.05 -7.98
C SER A 165 -1.34 -8.89 -9.03
N GLU A 166 -2.17 -8.27 -9.88
CA GLU A 166 -2.83 -8.94 -11.03
C GLU A 166 -2.04 -8.78 -12.32
N ALA A 167 -1.39 -7.63 -12.52
CA ALA A 167 -0.59 -7.37 -13.70
C ALA A 167 0.65 -8.27 -13.70
N ASP A 168 1.03 -8.81 -14.87
CA ASP A 168 2.24 -9.61 -15.03
C ASP A 168 3.41 -8.89 -14.36
N SER A 169 3.94 -9.49 -13.29
CA SER A 169 4.97 -8.95 -12.39
C SER A 169 6.28 -8.54 -13.07
N ASN A 170 6.37 -8.76 -14.38
CA ASN A 170 7.48 -8.43 -15.23
C ASN A 170 7.70 -6.91 -15.38
N ASP A 171 6.76 -6.02 -15.03
CA ASP A 171 7.01 -4.58 -15.11
C ASP A 171 8.24 -4.18 -14.26
N SER A 172 9.25 -3.58 -14.91
CA SER A 172 10.44 -3.02 -14.27
C SER A 172 10.14 -2.08 -13.09
N ASN A 173 8.93 -1.53 -13.03
CA ASN A 173 8.46 -0.67 -11.95
C ASN A 173 7.66 -1.40 -10.86
N PHE A 174 7.32 -2.67 -11.01
CA PHE A 174 6.53 -3.44 -10.04
C PHE A 174 7.15 -3.36 -8.64
N SER A 175 8.47 -3.54 -8.52
CA SER A 175 9.20 -3.37 -7.26
C SER A 175 9.01 -2.00 -6.64
N ASN A 176 9.23 -0.95 -7.43
CA ASN A 176 9.16 0.43 -6.98
C ASN A 176 7.73 0.83 -6.59
N TRP A 177 6.74 0.44 -7.38
CA TRP A 177 5.33 0.78 -7.16
C TRP A 177 4.72 -0.01 -6.02
N SER A 178 5.06 -1.30 -5.89
CA SER A 178 4.66 -2.13 -4.76
C SER A 178 5.22 -1.58 -3.44
N HIS A 179 6.51 -1.25 -3.39
CA HIS A 179 7.11 -0.64 -2.21
C HIS A 179 6.41 0.67 -1.83
N GLN A 180 6.18 1.55 -2.81
CA GLN A 180 5.45 2.79 -2.55
C GLN A 180 4.01 2.53 -2.07
N ALA A 181 3.29 1.57 -2.65
CA ALA A 181 1.94 1.25 -2.21
C ALA A 181 1.93 0.78 -0.74
N VAL A 182 2.86 -0.10 -0.35
CA VAL A 182 3.03 -0.57 1.03
C VAL A 182 3.36 0.58 1.98
N ASP A 183 4.30 1.47 1.63
CA ASP A 183 4.62 2.66 2.43
C ASP A 183 3.39 3.57 2.63
N PHE A 184 2.57 3.73 1.59
CA PHE A 184 1.37 4.54 1.67
C PHE A 184 0.28 3.90 2.54
N ILE A 185 0.15 2.58 2.50
CA ILE A 185 -0.73 1.80 3.38
C ILE A 185 -0.31 2.00 4.82
N PHE A 186 0.97 1.78 5.17
CA PHE A 186 1.48 1.99 6.52
C PHE A 186 1.26 3.42 7.01
N ALA A 187 1.55 4.41 6.15
CA ALA A 187 1.35 5.82 6.50
C ALA A 187 -0.12 6.19 6.74
N SER A 188 -1.06 5.64 5.97
CA SER A 188 -2.49 5.84 6.19
C SER A 188 -2.94 5.13 7.48
N LEU A 189 -2.57 3.86 7.63
CA LEU A 189 -2.97 3.01 8.75
C LEU A 189 -2.53 3.60 10.09
N LYS A 190 -1.26 4.00 10.21
CA LYS A 190 -0.72 4.63 11.42
C LYS A 190 -1.51 5.88 11.83
N LYS A 191 -1.94 6.69 10.86
CA LYS A 191 -2.76 7.88 11.12
C LYS A 191 -4.17 7.51 11.55
N LEU A 192 -4.81 6.57 10.86
CA LEU A 192 -6.17 6.12 11.19
C LEU A 192 -6.22 5.49 12.59
N ILE A 193 -5.25 4.65 12.94
CA ILE A 193 -5.12 4.08 14.29
C ILE A 193 -4.92 5.21 15.31
N SER A 194 -4.06 6.19 15.03
CA SER A 194 -3.84 7.33 15.94
C SER A 194 -5.08 8.21 16.15
N MET A 195 -6.01 8.24 15.18
CA MET A 195 -7.28 8.95 15.32
C MET A 195 -8.29 8.19 16.19
N GLY A 196 -8.16 6.86 16.30
CA GLY A 196 -8.95 6.00 17.19
C GLY A 196 -10.45 5.90 16.86
N ARG A 197 -10.89 6.36 15.69
CA ARG A 197 -12.29 6.34 15.26
C ARG A 197 -12.49 5.33 14.13
N ASN A 198 -13.66 4.68 14.07
CA ASN A 198 -14.10 3.80 12.97
C ASN A 198 -13.09 2.70 12.57
N LEU A 199 -12.39 2.14 13.55
CA LEU A 199 -11.37 1.09 13.33
C LEU A 199 -11.94 -0.16 12.64
N GLU A 200 -13.23 -0.45 12.80
CA GLU A 200 -13.94 -1.52 12.10
C GLU A 200 -13.81 -1.40 10.56
N SER A 201 -14.05 -0.21 10.00
CA SER A 201 -13.91 0.02 8.55
C SER A 201 -12.47 -0.12 8.05
N VAL A 202 -11.50 0.21 8.90
CA VAL A 202 -10.06 0.06 8.61
C VAL A 202 -9.71 -1.43 8.61
N GLU A 203 -10.19 -2.16 9.61
CA GLU A 203 -10.05 -3.60 9.72
C GLU A 203 -10.66 -4.33 8.53
N GLU A 204 -11.89 -4.01 8.12
CA GLU A 204 -12.52 -4.58 6.93
C GLU A 204 -11.67 -4.37 5.67
N SER A 205 -11.13 -3.16 5.49
CA SER A 205 -10.28 -2.84 4.34
C SER A 205 -8.98 -3.65 4.33
N ILE A 206 -8.35 -3.81 5.50
CA ILE A 206 -7.12 -4.59 5.66
C ILE A 206 -7.38 -6.09 5.49
N SER A 207 -8.44 -6.62 6.11
CA SER A 207 -8.85 -8.03 5.98
C SER A 207 -9.23 -8.38 4.54
N PHE A 208 -9.90 -7.45 3.83
CA PHE A 208 -10.16 -7.58 2.40
C PHE A 208 -8.87 -7.66 1.59
N MET A 209 -7.93 -6.72 1.82
CA MET A 209 -6.62 -6.73 1.15
C MET A 209 -5.89 -8.05 1.36
N ILE A 210 -5.78 -8.52 2.62
CA ILE A 210 -5.11 -9.77 2.97
C ILE A 210 -5.75 -10.95 2.25
N THR A 211 -7.09 -11.05 2.28
CA THR A 211 -7.83 -12.15 1.64
C THR A 211 -7.63 -12.17 0.12
N GLN A 212 -7.64 -10.99 -0.52
CA GLN A 212 -7.40 -10.86 -1.96
C GLN A 212 -5.95 -11.24 -2.33
N LEU A 213 -4.95 -10.80 -1.55
CA LEU A 213 -3.56 -11.21 -1.77
C LEU A 213 -3.38 -12.72 -1.57
N ILE A 214 -3.96 -13.32 -0.53
CA ILE A 214 -3.92 -14.78 -0.31
C ILE A 214 -4.56 -15.52 -1.50
N THR A 215 -5.68 -15.01 -2.01
CA THR A 215 -6.36 -15.60 -3.18
C THR A 215 -5.44 -15.58 -4.39
N ARG A 216 -4.85 -14.43 -4.72
CA ARG A 216 -3.92 -14.29 -5.86
C ARG A 216 -2.65 -15.10 -5.70
N MET A 217 -2.15 -15.25 -4.48
CA MET A 217 -0.99 -16.09 -4.18
C MET A 217 -1.26 -17.57 -4.50
N CYS A 218 -2.48 -18.03 -4.22
CA CYS A 218 -2.88 -19.43 -4.37
C CYS A 218 -3.58 -19.78 -5.69
N THR A 219 -3.84 -18.81 -6.57
CA THR A 219 -4.39 -19.08 -7.91
C THR A 219 -3.35 -18.76 -8.98
N PRO A 220 -2.77 -19.75 -9.67
CA PRO A 220 -1.89 -19.48 -10.79
C PRO A 220 -2.65 -18.75 -11.90
N VAL A 221 -2.07 -17.67 -12.44
CA VAL A 221 -2.61 -16.96 -13.59
C VAL A 221 -2.60 -17.94 -14.77
N LYS A 222 -3.79 -18.36 -15.23
CA LYS A 222 -3.94 -19.21 -16.42
C LYS A 222 -3.59 -18.41 -17.68
N GLY A 223 -2.30 -18.19 -17.90
CA GLY A 223 -1.73 -17.59 -19.10
C GLY A 223 -1.13 -18.66 -20.00
N ASN A 224 -1.64 -18.75 -21.23
CA ASN A 224 -1.04 -19.55 -22.29
C ASN A 224 0.35 -18.97 -22.61
N GLU A 225 1.42 -19.53 -22.06
CA GLU A 225 2.71 -19.70 -22.75
C GLU A 225 3.70 -20.45 -21.85
N VAL A 226 4.13 -21.59 -22.38
CA VAL A 226 5.27 -22.38 -21.91
C VAL A 226 6.50 -21.47 -21.89
N LYS A 227 6.85 -20.90 -20.72
CA LYS A 227 8.19 -20.44 -20.27
C LYS A 227 8.06 -19.33 -19.20
N GLN A 228 8.02 -19.70 -17.93
CA GLN A 228 8.64 -18.91 -16.83
C GLN A 228 8.67 -19.77 -15.56
N LEU A 229 9.62 -20.72 -15.52
CA LEU A 229 9.89 -21.58 -14.37
C LEU A 229 10.60 -20.83 -13.22
N GLU A 230 10.87 -19.52 -13.32
CA GLU A 230 11.89 -18.92 -12.47
C GLU A 230 11.40 -18.02 -11.31
N THR A 231 10.14 -17.58 -11.26
CA THR A 231 9.51 -17.06 -10.02
C THR A 231 7.99 -17.00 -10.20
N SER A 232 7.23 -17.88 -9.54
CA SER A 232 5.76 -17.80 -9.62
C SER A 232 5.27 -16.48 -9.04
N VAL A 233 4.23 -15.87 -9.64
CA VAL A 233 3.55 -14.67 -9.11
C VAL A 233 3.20 -14.83 -7.63
N GLY A 234 2.91 -16.08 -7.22
CA GLY A 234 2.73 -16.49 -5.83
C GLY A 234 3.84 -16.04 -4.89
N PHE A 235 5.13 -16.19 -5.25
CA PHE A 235 6.24 -15.75 -4.38
C PHE A 235 6.32 -14.24 -4.21
N TYR A 236 6.00 -13.46 -5.25
CA TYR A 236 5.94 -12.00 -5.12
C TYR A 236 4.81 -11.59 -4.18
N VAL A 237 3.63 -12.18 -4.33
CA VAL A 237 2.48 -11.90 -3.48
C VAL A 237 2.72 -12.38 -2.05
N GLN A 238 3.34 -13.55 -1.85
CA GLN A 238 3.79 -14.05 -0.56
C GLN A 238 4.71 -13.03 0.12
N HIS A 239 5.68 -12.50 -0.63
CA HIS A 239 6.60 -11.49 -0.12
C HIS A 239 5.93 -10.15 0.16
N LEU A 240 4.93 -9.75 -0.63
CA LEU A 240 4.10 -8.58 -0.32
C LEU A 240 3.36 -8.75 1.01
N ILE A 241 2.74 -9.90 1.24
CA ILE A 241 2.06 -10.20 2.52
C ILE A 241 3.10 -10.19 3.65
N ARG A 242 4.27 -10.81 3.46
CA ARG A 242 5.38 -10.78 4.42
C ARG A 242 5.84 -9.35 4.73
N LYS A 243 5.93 -8.47 3.73
CA LYS A 243 6.33 -7.06 3.95
C LYS A 243 5.23 -6.27 4.65
N LEU A 244 3.98 -6.40 4.22
CA LEU A 244 2.83 -5.81 4.90
C LEU A 244 2.72 -6.28 6.36
N GLY A 245 3.06 -7.54 6.62
CA GLY A 245 3.09 -8.12 7.95
C GLY A 245 4.14 -7.51 8.90
N SER A 246 5.09 -6.70 8.43
CA SER A 246 6.01 -6.04 9.37
C SER A 246 5.28 -5.14 10.37
N GLU A 247 4.12 -4.60 9.99
CA GLU A 247 3.25 -3.84 10.89
C GLU A 247 2.38 -4.79 11.74
N PRO A 248 2.42 -4.73 13.08
CA PRO A 248 1.71 -5.69 13.96
C PRO A 248 0.22 -5.81 13.65
N PHE A 249 -0.45 -4.69 13.36
CA PHE A 249 -1.89 -4.65 13.07
C PHE A 249 -2.27 -5.51 11.85
N ILE A 250 -1.43 -5.47 10.81
CA ILE A 250 -1.63 -6.25 9.58
C ILE A 250 -1.10 -7.68 9.76
N GLY A 251 0.06 -7.83 10.40
CA GLY A 251 0.72 -9.11 10.61
C GLY A 251 -0.12 -10.12 11.40
N GLN A 252 -0.74 -9.70 12.51
CA GLN A 252 -1.62 -10.56 13.30
C GLN A 252 -2.83 -11.05 12.49
N ARG A 253 -3.47 -10.14 11.74
CA ARG A 253 -4.61 -10.46 10.85
C ARG A 253 -4.18 -11.35 9.68
N ALA A 254 -2.97 -11.16 9.16
CA ALA A 254 -2.42 -12.02 8.11
C ALA A 254 -2.24 -13.45 8.63
N ILE A 255 -1.61 -13.65 9.80
CA ILE A 255 -1.45 -14.98 10.39
C ILE A 255 -2.81 -15.65 10.59
N PHE A 256 -3.78 -14.94 11.17
CA PHE A 256 -5.14 -15.44 11.36
C PHE A 256 -5.81 -15.89 10.06
N ALA A 257 -5.79 -15.06 9.02
CA ALA A 257 -6.41 -15.36 7.72
C ALA A 257 -5.70 -16.54 7.02
N ILE A 258 -4.37 -16.61 7.10
CA ILE A 258 -3.60 -17.71 6.50
C ILE A 258 -3.88 -19.02 7.24
N SER A 259 -3.95 -19.04 8.56
CA SER A 259 -4.25 -20.26 9.32
C SER A 259 -5.67 -20.77 9.05
N GLN A 260 -6.66 -19.88 8.93
CA GLN A 260 -8.00 -20.25 8.46
C GLN A 260 -7.96 -20.86 7.05
N ARG A 261 -7.19 -20.27 6.14
CA ARG A 261 -7.05 -20.79 4.78
C ARG A 261 -6.40 -22.18 4.75
N ILE A 262 -5.39 -22.42 5.59
CA ILE A 262 -4.75 -23.74 5.76
C ILE A 262 -5.78 -24.77 6.23
N SER A 263 -6.60 -24.45 7.25
CA SER A 263 -7.67 -25.36 7.70
C SER A 263 -8.62 -25.75 6.57
N ILE A 264 -9.12 -24.76 5.82
CA ILE A 264 -10.04 -24.98 4.69
C ILE A 264 -9.38 -25.83 3.60
N LEU A 265 -8.12 -25.55 3.26
CA LEU A 265 -7.38 -26.34 2.27
C LEU A 265 -7.11 -27.76 2.76
N ALA A 266 -6.84 -27.94 4.04
CA ALA A 266 -6.62 -29.27 4.61
C ALA A 266 -7.88 -30.12 4.50
N GLU A 267 -9.05 -29.56 4.80
CA GLU A 267 -10.34 -30.23 4.60
C GLU A 267 -10.59 -30.56 3.12
N ASN A 268 -10.32 -29.63 2.21
CA ASN A 268 -10.47 -29.87 0.76
C ASN A 268 -9.57 -31.01 0.28
N LEU A 269 -8.29 -30.99 0.65
CA LEU A 269 -7.31 -32.03 0.27
C LEU A 269 -7.64 -33.40 0.87
N LEU A 270 -8.31 -33.45 2.03
CA LEU A 270 -8.69 -34.71 2.68
C LEU A 270 -9.70 -35.51 1.84
N PHE A 271 -10.59 -34.81 1.13
CA PHE A 271 -11.63 -35.41 0.30
C PHE A 271 -11.35 -35.38 -1.21
N MET A 272 -10.29 -34.68 -1.63
CA MET A 272 -9.90 -34.56 -3.03
C MET A 272 -9.37 -35.87 -3.61
N ASP A 273 -9.66 -36.13 -4.89
CA ASP A 273 -8.97 -37.15 -5.67
C ASP A 273 -7.54 -36.68 -5.97
N PRO A 274 -6.46 -37.41 -5.59
CA PRO A 274 -5.09 -37.03 -5.92
C PRO A 274 -4.81 -36.97 -7.44
N PHE A 275 -5.69 -37.50 -8.28
CA PHE A 275 -5.62 -37.41 -9.73
C PHE A 275 -6.47 -36.27 -10.32
N ASP A 276 -7.13 -35.46 -9.48
CA ASP A 276 -7.84 -34.26 -9.93
C ASP A 276 -6.85 -33.22 -10.49
N GLU A 277 -7.23 -32.56 -11.59
CA GLU A 277 -6.37 -31.57 -12.25
C GLU A 277 -6.00 -30.38 -11.34
N SER A 278 -6.82 -30.08 -10.32
CA SER A 278 -6.59 -29.00 -9.36
C SER A 278 -5.74 -29.41 -8.15
N PHE A 279 -5.46 -30.70 -7.95
CA PHE A 279 -4.70 -31.19 -6.79
C PHE A 279 -3.30 -30.58 -6.70
N PRO A 280 -2.48 -30.51 -7.77
CA PRO A 280 -1.14 -29.92 -7.69
C PRO A 280 -1.14 -28.44 -7.28
N GLU A 281 -2.15 -27.67 -7.71
CA GLU A 281 -2.27 -26.25 -7.37
C GLU A 281 -2.59 -26.07 -5.87
N MET A 282 -3.43 -26.94 -5.30
CA MET A 282 -3.75 -26.92 -3.88
C MET A 282 -2.59 -27.43 -3.01
N ASP A 283 -1.85 -28.44 -3.47
CA ASP A 283 -0.63 -28.93 -2.83
C ASP A 283 0.43 -27.83 -2.72
N GLU A 284 0.72 -27.12 -3.83
CA GLU A 284 1.65 -26.00 -3.84
C GLU A 284 1.18 -24.86 -2.93
N CYS A 285 -0.11 -24.48 -3.02
CA CYS A 285 -0.69 -23.45 -2.15
C CYS A 285 -0.56 -23.79 -0.65
N MET A 286 -0.72 -25.07 -0.27
CA MET A 286 -0.53 -25.51 1.12
C MET A 286 0.89 -25.19 1.61
N PHE A 287 1.93 -25.56 0.85
CA PHE A 287 3.32 -25.27 1.23
C PHE A 287 3.61 -23.77 1.31
N ILE A 288 3.12 -22.98 0.35
CA ILE A 288 3.32 -21.53 0.33
C ILE A 288 2.68 -20.86 1.55
N LEU A 289 1.49 -21.29 1.95
CA LEU A 289 0.79 -20.76 3.13
C LEU A 289 1.51 -21.11 4.43
N ILE A 290 1.93 -22.36 4.61
CA ILE A 290 2.68 -22.79 5.81
C ILE A 290 3.99 -22.00 5.92
N GLN A 291 4.72 -21.86 4.82
CA GLN A 291 5.95 -21.08 4.76
C GLN A 291 5.72 -19.59 5.06
N LEU A 292 4.60 -19.01 4.61
CA LEU A 292 4.29 -17.61 4.89
C LEU A 292 4.02 -17.37 6.39
N ILE A 293 3.31 -18.27 7.07
CA ILE A 293 3.15 -18.19 8.53
C ILE A 293 4.52 -18.26 9.20
N GLU A 294 5.37 -19.20 8.78
CA GLU A 294 6.73 -19.32 9.32
C GLU A 294 7.50 -18.00 9.18
N PHE A 295 7.51 -17.39 8.00
CA PHE A 295 8.18 -16.11 7.79
C PHE A 295 7.63 -15.00 8.68
N LEU A 296 6.31 -14.90 8.83
CA LEU A 296 5.69 -13.87 9.68
C LEU A 296 6.08 -14.04 11.17
N ILE A 297 6.05 -15.27 11.67
CA ILE A 297 6.44 -15.60 13.04
C ILE A 297 7.95 -15.37 13.24
N CYS A 298 8.77 -15.87 12.32
CA CYS A 298 10.22 -15.82 12.45
C CYS A 298 10.78 -14.39 12.34
N ASP A 299 10.22 -13.58 11.46
CA ASP A 299 10.73 -12.23 11.23
C ASP A 299 10.19 -11.21 12.23
N TYR A 300 8.91 -11.31 12.62
CA TYR A 300 8.21 -10.17 13.20
C TYR A 300 7.59 -10.39 14.58
N LEU A 301 7.38 -11.63 15.04
CA LEU A 301 6.75 -11.85 16.34
C LEU A 301 7.53 -11.20 17.50
N LEU A 302 8.87 -11.27 17.47
CA LEU A 302 9.73 -10.61 18.45
C LEU A 302 9.69 -9.06 18.32
N PRO A 303 9.86 -8.46 17.12
CA PRO A 303 9.64 -7.02 16.92
C PRO A 303 8.29 -6.52 17.42
N TRP A 304 7.19 -7.22 17.09
CA TRP A 304 5.83 -6.83 17.48
C TRP A 304 5.64 -6.77 19.00
N ALA A 305 6.29 -7.67 19.75
CA ALA A 305 6.16 -7.71 21.20
C ALA A 305 6.72 -6.48 21.92
N ASN A 306 7.58 -5.70 21.26
CA ASN A 306 8.07 -4.41 21.78
C ASN A 306 7.13 -3.24 21.44
N GLU A 307 6.14 -3.46 20.57
CA GLU A 307 5.16 -2.48 20.14
C GLU A 307 3.80 -2.74 20.81
N ALA A 308 2.86 -1.80 20.69
CA ALA A 308 1.51 -1.99 21.23
C ALA A 308 0.83 -3.15 20.50
N PHE A 309 0.71 -4.28 21.19
CA PHE A 309 0.22 -5.54 20.66
C PHE A 309 -1.21 -5.81 21.14
N ASP A 310 -2.08 -6.22 20.22
CA ASP A 310 -3.45 -6.58 20.54
C ASP A 310 -3.51 -8.02 21.07
N ASN A 311 -3.65 -8.17 22.39
CA ASN A 311 -3.69 -9.47 23.06
C ASN A 311 -4.91 -10.32 22.68
N VAL A 312 -6.05 -9.69 22.35
CA VAL A 312 -7.26 -10.43 21.96
C VAL A 312 -7.05 -11.05 20.59
N MET A 313 -6.56 -10.26 19.63
CA MET A 313 -6.20 -10.78 18.31
C MET A 313 -5.13 -11.87 18.39
N PHE A 314 -4.20 -11.75 19.34
CA PHE A 314 -3.16 -12.76 19.57
C PHE A 314 -3.71 -14.12 19.95
N GLU A 315 -4.61 -14.15 20.92
CA GLU A 315 -5.29 -15.35 21.38
C GLU A 315 -6.06 -16.02 20.24
N GLU A 316 -6.77 -15.22 19.44
CA GLU A 316 -7.56 -15.70 18.31
C GLU A 316 -6.69 -16.33 17.22
N TRP A 317 -5.59 -15.69 16.82
CA TRP A 317 -4.75 -16.27 15.77
C TRP A 317 -3.93 -17.45 16.27
N ILE A 318 -3.52 -17.50 17.54
CA ILE A 318 -2.93 -18.72 18.11
C ILE A 318 -3.93 -19.86 18.03
N ALA A 319 -5.18 -19.64 18.48
CA ALA A 319 -6.21 -20.66 18.43
C ALA A 319 -6.43 -21.15 16.99
N SER A 320 -6.40 -20.23 16.03
CA SER A 320 -6.49 -20.52 14.59
C SER A 320 -5.29 -21.33 14.07
N VAL A 321 -4.05 -21.02 14.47
CA VAL A 321 -2.84 -21.80 14.10
C VAL A 321 -2.89 -23.22 14.70
N VAL A 322 -3.30 -23.35 15.96
CA VAL A 322 -3.48 -24.67 16.60
C VAL A 322 -4.57 -25.47 15.90
N HIS A 323 -5.66 -24.81 15.48
CA HIS A 323 -6.71 -25.45 14.70
C HIS A 323 -6.24 -25.89 13.30
N ALA A 324 -5.49 -25.03 12.60
CA ALA A 324 -4.88 -25.35 11.31
C ALA A 324 -3.94 -26.55 11.40
N ARG A 325 -3.11 -26.63 12.45
CA ARG A 325 -2.27 -27.81 12.71
C ARG A 325 -3.09 -29.08 12.91
N LYS A 326 -4.20 -29.02 13.65
CA LYS A 326 -5.10 -30.17 13.83
C LYS A 326 -5.71 -30.62 12.50
N ALA A 327 -6.11 -29.69 11.64
CA ALA A 327 -6.63 -30.00 10.31
C ALA A 327 -5.54 -30.65 9.42
N VAL A 328 -4.31 -30.13 9.44
CA VAL A 328 -3.17 -30.70 8.71
C VAL A 328 -2.78 -32.08 9.24
N LYS A 329 -2.90 -32.33 10.55
CA LYS A 329 -2.68 -33.68 11.13
C LYS A 329 -3.62 -34.73 10.53
N ALA A 330 -4.84 -34.37 10.15
CA ALA A 330 -5.75 -35.30 9.47
C ALA A 330 -5.27 -35.73 8.08
N LEU A 331 -4.30 -35.00 7.49
CA LEU A 331 -3.67 -35.32 6.20
C LEU A 331 -2.40 -36.16 6.33
N GLU A 332 -2.01 -36.61 7.52
CA GLU A 332 -0.75 -37.33 7.76
C GLU A 332 -0.61 -38.57 6.85
N GLU A 333 -1.69 -39.32 6.64
CA GLU A 333 -1.71 -40.49 5.76
C GLU A 333 -1.61 -40.15 4.26
N ARG A 334 -1.93 -38.92 3.86
CA ARG A 334 -1.85 -38.44 2.47
C ARG A 334 -0.48 -37.82 2.18
N ASN A 335 -0.04 -36.90 3.03
CA ASN A 335 1.24 -36.22 2.90
C ASN A 335 1.75 -35.75 4.27
N GLY A 336 2.57 -36.58 4.92
CA GLY A 336 3.19 -36.26 6.20
C GLY A 336 4.11 -35.04 6.20
N LEU A 337 4.54 -34.54 5.03
CA LEU A 337 5.37 -33.33 4.95
C LEU A 337 4.63 -32.09 5.45
N TYR A 338 3.33 -31.97 5.21
CA TYR A 338 2.57 -30.82 5.70
C TYR A 338 2.61 -30.75 7.23
N LEU A 339 2.47 -31.91 7.90
CA LEU A 339 2.53 -32.00 9.34
C LEU A 339 3.92 -31.62 9.85
N LEU A 340 5.00 -32.13 9.24
CA LEU A 340 6.37 -31.76 9.59
C LEU A 340 6.63 -30.25 9.48
N TYR A 341 6.12 -29.60 8.42
CA TYR A 341 6.27 -28.16 8.24
C TYR A 341 5.42 -27.37 9.24
N MET A 342 4.18 -27.80 9.51
CA MET A 342 3.34 -27.17 10.54
C MET A 342 3.90 -27.37 11.95
N ASP A 343 4.49 -28.53 12.25
CA ASP A 343 5.18 -28.79 13.51
C ASP A 343 6.35 -27.83 13.69
N ARG A 344 7.17 -27.62 12.65
CA ARG A 344 8.22 -26.59 12.66
C ARG A 344 7.67 -25.20 12.95
N VAL A 345 6.58 -24.80 12.31
CA VAL A 345 5.90 -23.51 12.56
C VAL A 345 5.44 -23.39 14.01
N THR A 346 4.77 -24.42 14.55
CA THR A 346 4.30 -24.39 15.93
C THR A 346 5.43 -24.47 16.96
N GLY A 347 6.53 -25.16 16.65
CA GLY A 347 7.73 -25.19 17.48
C GLY A 347 8.43 -23.83 17.54
N GLU A 348 8.59 -23.15 16.39
CA GLU A 348 9.10 -21.77 16.37
C GLU A 348 8.14 -20.82 17.09
N LEU A 349 6.83 -20.96 16.92
CA LEU A 349 5.84 -20.19 17.67
C LEU A 349 6.03 -20.36 19.19
N ALA A 350 6.06 -21.61 19.67
CA ALA A 350 6.26 -21.95 21.08
C ALA A 350 7.54 -21.29 21.63
N LYS A 351 8.64 -21.42 20.89
CA LYS A 351 9.94 -20.86 21.24
C LYS A 351 9.91 -19.34 21.33
N ARG A 352 9.31 -18.64 20.36
CA ARG A 352 9.22 -17.16 20.40
C ARG A 352 8.31 -16.69 21.52
N VAL A 353 7.17 -17.35 21.72
CA VAL A 353 6.23 -16.99 22.78
C VAL A 353 6.87 -17.16 24.16
N GLY A 354 7.61 -18.25 24.37
CA GLY A 354 8.34 -18.48 25.62
C GLY A 354 9.46 -17.46 25.92
N GLN A 355 10.00 -16.79 24.90
CA GLN A 355 11.02 -15.74 25.06
C GLN A 355 10.45 -14.39 25.50
N ILE A 356 9.14 -14.16 25.30
CA ILE A 356 8.51 -12.85 25.46
C ILE A 356 7.72 -12.84 26.77
N THR A 357 8.15 -12.03 27.73
CA THR A 357 7.55 -12.01 29.07
C THR A 357 6.12 -11.45 29.09
N SER A 358 5.77 -10.54 28.17
CA SER A 358 4.43 -9.93 28.09
C SER A 358 3.34 -10.93 27.70
N PHE A 359 3.68 -12.03 27.01
CA PHE A 359 2.71 -13.06 26.64
C PHE A 359 2.31 -13.98 27.79
N ARG A 360 2.85 -13.78 29.00
CA ARG A 360 2.39 -14.51 30.20
C ARG A 360 0.98 -14.11 30.65
N GLU A 361 0.44 -13.01 30.12
CA GLU A 361 -0.93 -12.54 30.40
C GLU A 361 -1.99 -13.25 29.55
N VAL A 362 -1.56 -14.03 28.56
CA VAL A 362 -2.41 -14.75 27.59
C VAL A 362 -3.03 -15.97 28.25
N GLU A 363 -4.27 -16.32 27.87
CA GLU A 363 -5.01 -17.42 28.48
C GLU A 363 -4.13 -18.70 28.58
N PRO A 364 -3.87 -19.21 29.80
CA PRO A 364 -2.97 -20.35 30.00
C PRO A 364 -3.37 -21.59 29.18
N ALA A 365 -4.67 -21.82 29.00
CA ALA A 365 -5.19 -22.94 28.20
C ALA A 365 -4.80 -22.85 26.71
N ILE A 366 -4.55 -21.65 26.19
CA ILE A 366 -4.07 -21.42 24.82
C ILE A 366 -2.55 -21.66 24.76
N LEU A 367 -1.81 -21.15 25.74
CA LEU A 367 -0.36 -21.36 25.84
C LEU A 367 -0.02 -22.84 26.03
N ASP A 368 -0.76 -23.55 26.89
CA ASP A 368 -0.59 -24.98 27.14
C ASP A 368 -0.77 -25.79 25.85
N LYS A 369 -1.71 -25.38 24.98
CA LYS A 369 -1.89 -26.03 23.67
C LYS A 369 -0.68 -25.85 22.76
N ILE A 370 0.06 -24.75 22.84
CA ILE A 370 1.29 -24.57 22.04
C ILE A 370 2.46 -25.32 22.70
N LEU A 371 2.59 -25.19 24.03
CA LEU A 371 3.74 -25.67 24.79
C LEU A 371 3.74 -27.20 24.99
N ALA A 372 2.56 -27.84 25.05
CA ALA A 372 2.45 -29.29 25.14
C ALA A 372 3.10 -30.03 23.95
N TYR A 373 3.38 -29.34 22.84
CA TYR A 373 4.07 -29.92 21.69
C TYR A 373 5.61 -29.85 21.78
N GLN A 374 6.19 -29.22 22.81
CA GLN A 374 7.64 -29.29 23.05
C GLN A 374 8.10 -30.63 23.65
N GLU A 375 7.18 -31.51 24.08
CA GLU A 375 7.52 -32.80 24.71
C GLU A 375 7.65 -33.98 23.72
N ILE A 376 7.72 -33.71 22.41
CA ILE A 376 7.96 -34.73 21.38
C ILE A 376 9.27 -34.39 20.64
N GLU A 377 10.40 -34.71 21.28
CA GLU A 377 11.71 -34.94 20.61
C GLU A 377 12.03 -36.43 20.63
#